data_AF-A0A8C5N7A3-F1
#
_entry.id   AF-A0A8C5N7A3-F1
#
_cell.length_a   1.000
_cell.length_b   1.000
_cell.length_c   1.000
_cell.angle_alpha   90.00
_cell.angle_beta   90.00
_cell.angle_gamma   90.00
#
_symmetry.space_group_name_H-M   'P 1'
#
loop_
_entity.id
_entity.type
_entity.pdbx_description
1 polymer ?
#
loop_
_entity_poly.entity_id
_entity_poly.type
_entity_poly.pdbx_seq_one_letter_code
_entity_poly.pdbx_strand_id
1 'polypeptide(L)'
;MENMSIVCMVLLLAPSLASAVQTLKTLNDLHQMYLGKYVPKHTAVLLYWFTNTVDIDNNHNIWLTFDPNSGEYGSHHYGNYERLLDPLPLGHVRYQYYTVGNINHRATEELPHYVVDTRDEYNEGNINRIIFRVIQSNLGRQRIDQVYITQHYRGSERSNAYDPQYTFQVHVNLLRQIREFSSVRNQMNSLRNFRDRLEIDANDFQLRDISNIWGDVAGLGLFLFIVFCENYSYKRKKQPRPAAPKRTQPDYVVNIPERGNNHVNIGQFCSIAVEDHNNGIILKVTVNTCGKAKIIWKNIPLVYLREKVMVVLYKNDNDDEVLAKHCIGNKKSGTYETSISVSDGFQVRLHAVVTKCFFWSSRGRELQRGPEFESPKPVDISNYNAKLQLFVEDGKACARIYVKKTFYEWMSEFEKSWVGFYSSAHKATGSYEWWQWQWVRKFKQNVSLENSSYSVYEYRSSMTAAPGVQIRFILQGEEDEASTPSWEEVF
;
A
#
# COMPACT_ATOMS: atom_id res chain seq x y z
N MET A 1 67.48 11.48 13.28
CA MET A 1 67.51 10.02 13.43
C MET A 1 66.40 9.67 14.41
N GLU A 2 65.15 9.79 13.96
CA GLU A 2 64.39 8.68 13.35
C GLU A 2 64.08 7.60 14.40
N ASN A 3 62.84 7.56 14.89
CA ASN A 3 61.94 6.47 14.50
C ASN A 3 60.52 6.63 15.08
N MET A 4 59.61 6.86 14.12
CA MET A 4 58.30 6.23 13.97
C MET A 4 57.26 6.34 15.09
N SER A 5 56.35 7.29 14.86
CA SER A 5 54.95 7.28 15.27
C SER A 5 54.26 5.97 14.87
N ILE A 6 53.85 5.17 15.86
CA ILE A 6 52.90 4.06 15.68
C ILE A 6 51.50 4.67 15.79
N VAL A 7 50.98 5.12 14.65
CA VAL A 7 49.56 5.40 14.49
C VAL A 7 48.86 4.04 14.46
N CYS A 8 48.21 3.68 15.57
CA CYS A 8 47.27 2.57 15.65
C CYS A 8 46.10 2.86 14.70
N MET A 9 46.25 2.53 13.41
CA MET A 9 45.11 2.27 12.53
C MET A 9 44.42 1.00 13.03
N VAL A 10 43.49 1.16 13.96
CA VAL A 10 42.43 0.19 14.16
C VAL A 10 41.60 0.24 12.88
N LEU A 11 41.96 -0.61 11.93
CA LEU A 11 41.07 -1.08 10.88
C LEU A 11 39.85 -1.66 11.58
N LEU A 12 38.81 -0.83 11.75
CA LEU A 12 37.44 -1.29 11.91
C LEU A 12 37.10 -2.01 10.60
N LEU A 13 37.53 -3.27 10.51
CA LEU A 13 36.84 -4.28 9.74
C LEU A 13 35.46 -4.39 10.40
N ALA A 14 34.57 -3.46 10.05
CA ALA A 14 33.16 -3.71 10.16
C ALA A 14 32.95 -5.00 9.36
N PRO A 15 32.57 -6.13 9.99
CA PRO A 15 32.09 -7.24 9.20
C PRO A 15 30.98 -6.64 8.35
N SER A 16 31.12 -6.69 7.03
CA SER A 16 30.02 -6.39 6.14
C SER A 16 28.89 -7.27 6.64
N LEU A 17 27.86 -6.68 7.26
CA LEU A 17 26.63 -7.38 7.53
C LEU A 17 26.01 -7.67 6.16
N ALA A 18 26.52 -8.72 5.50
CA ALA A 18 25.71 -9.48 4.58
C ALA A 18 24.60 -10.05 5.45
N SER A 19 23.51 -9.29 5.57
CA SER A 19 22.29 -9.79 6.16
C SER A 19 21.91 -11.02 5.34
N ALA A 20 22.14 -12.22 5.88
CA ALA A 20 21.75 -13.46 5.23
C ALA A 20 20.26 -13.34 4.87
N VAL A 21 19.95 -13.41 3.57
CA VAL A 21 18.58 -13.31 3.09
C VAL A 21 17.78 -14.46 3.68
N GLN A 22 16.69 -14.16 4.38
CA GLN A 22 15.86 -15.19 5.01
C GLN A 22 15.27 -16.13 3.95
N THR A 23 15.39 -17.44 4.17
CA THR A 23 14.87 -18.47 3.25
C THR A 23 13.49 -18.97 3.68
N LEU A 24 12.52 -18.91 2.77
CA LEU A 24 11.18 -19.49 2.92
C LEU A 24 11.18 -20.92 2.38
N LYS A 25 10.89 -21.92 3.23
CA LYS A 25 10.96 -23.34 2.89
C LYS A 25 9.60 -24.02 2.79
N THR A 26 8.59 -23.48 3.46
CA THR A 26 7.26 -24.08 3.60
C THR A 26 6.15 -23.05 3.42
N LEU A 27 4.91 -23.51 3.16
CA LEU A 27 3.73 -22.64 3.14
C LEU A 27 3.54 -21.91 4.47
N ASN A 28 3.90 -22.54 5.58
CA ASN A 28 3.86 -21.89 6.89
C ASN A 28 4.88 -20.75 6.99
N ASP A 29 6.10 -20.89 6.46
CA ASP A 29 7.06 -19.78 6.43
C ASP A 29 6.51 -18.60 5.63
N LEU A 30 5.86 -18.87 4.50
CA LEU A 30 5.19 -17.86 3.69
C LEU A 30 4.02 -17.21 4.45
N HIS A 31 3.20 -17.99 5.14
CA HIS A 31 2.11 -17.49 5.99
C HIS A 31 2.63 -16.59 7.13
N GLN A 32 3.66 -17.05 7.87
CA GLN A 32 4.27 -16.27 8.95
C GLN A 32 4.91 -14.97 8.46
N MET A 33 5.48 -14.96 7.25
CA MET A 33 5.97 -13.75 6.60
C MET A 33 4.84 -12.71 6.44
N TYR A 34 3.64 -13.13 6.03
CA TYR A 34 2.48 -12.24 5.89
C TYR A 34 1.84 -11.82 7.22
N LEU A 35 2.01 -12.59 8.30
CA LEU A 35 1.58 -12.18 9.65
C LEU A 35 2.53 -11.14 10.28
N GLY A 36 3.84 -11.28 10.04
CA GLY A 36 4.89 -10.49 10.71
C GLY A 36 5.35 -9.24 9.97
N LYS A 37 5.08 -9.11 8.67
CA LYS A 37 5.53 -7.98 7.83
C LYS A 37 4.43 -7.56 6.83
N TYR A 38 4.40 -6.28 6.47
CA TYR A 38 3.54 -5.78 5.39
C TYR A 38 4.14 -6.16 4.02
N VAL A 39 4.02 -7.43 3.63
CA VAL A 39 4.37 -7.88 2.28
C VAL A 39 3.15 -7.66 1.38
N PRO A 40 3.28 -7.02 0.21
CA PRO A 40 2.16 -6.85 -0.72
C PRO A 40 1.61 -8.22 -1.14
N LYS A 41 0.28 -8.35 -1.15
CA LYS A 41 -0.39 -9.64 -1.41
C LYS A 41 -0.16 -10.12 -2.84
N HIS A 42 0.06 -9.19 -3.77
CA HIS A 42 0.42 -9.49 -5.16
C HIS A 42 1.63 -10.42 -5.28
N THR A 43 2.59 -10.34 -4.35
CA THR A 43 3.77 -11.22 -4.31
C THR A 43 3.39 -12.70 -4.32
N ALA A 44 2.34 -13.10 -3.61
CA ALA A 44 1.89 -14.49 -3.58
C ALA A 44 1.28 -14.92 -4.93
N VAL A 45 0.52 -14.02 -5.57
CA VAL A 45 -0.06 -14.26 -6.91
C VAL A 45 1.04 -14.43 -7.95
N LEU A 46 2.04 -13.54 -7.94
CA LEU A 46 3.19 -13.62 -8.85
C LEU A 46 4.02 -14.88 -8.60
N LEU A 47 4.23 -15.27 -7.33
CA LEU A 47 4.94 -16.49 -6.98
C LEU A 47 4.19 -17.75 -7.43
N TYR A 48 2.86 -17.77 -7.30
CA TYR A 48 2.02 -18.84 -7.82
C TYR A 48 2.16 -18.95 -9.34
N TRP A 49 2.06 -17.83 -10.06
CA TRP A 49 2.28 -17.83 -11.50
C TRP A 49 3.66 -18.38 -11.87
N PHE A 50 4.73 -17.81 -11.31
CA PHE A 50 6.11 -18.19 -11.63
C PHE A 50 6.35 -19.70 -11.41
N THR A 51 5.85 -20.23 -10.30
CA THR A 51 5.92 -21.65 -9.95
C THR A 51 5.29 -22.58 -11.01
N ASN A 52 4.23 -22.10 -11.66
CA ASN A 52 3.51 -22.84 -12.68
C ASN A 52 4.07 -22.65 -14.09
N THR A 53 4.79 -21.57 -14.31
CA THR A 53 5.46 -21.30 -15.58
C THR A 53 6.73 -22.15 -15.70
N VAL A 54 7.57 -22.21 -14.66
CA VAL A 54 8.83 -22.98 -14.69
C VAL A 54 8.60 -24.48 -14.60
N ASP A 55 9.53 -25.29 -15.09
CA ASP A 55 9.50 -26.74 -14.89
C ASP A 55 10.32 -27.14 -13.66
N ILE A 56 9.76 -27.98 -12.79
CA ILE A 56 10.42 -28.47 -11.57
C ILE A 56 10.44 -29.98 -11.63
N ASP A 57 11.62 -30.55 -11.79
CA ASP A 57 11.78 -32.00 -11.92
C ASP A 57 11.77 -32.72 -10.56
N ASN A 58 11.79 -34.06 -10.64
CA ASN A 58 11.81 -34.92 -9.44
C ASN A 58 13.11 -34.82 -8.63
N ASN A 59 14.17 -34.26 -9.20
CA ASN A 59 15.45 -34.03 -8.54
C ASN A 59 15.55 -32.64 -7.91
N HIS A 60 14.45 -31.90 -7.85
CA HIS A 60 14.38 -30.53 -7.34
C HIS A 60 15.17 -29.51 -8.18
N ASN A 61 15.44 -29.80 -9.45
CA ASN A 61 15.99 -28.80 -10.35
C ASN A 61 14.84 -27.99 -10.95
N ILE A 62 15.06 -26.68 -11.01
CA ILE A 62 14.14 -25.73 -11.63
C ILE A 62 14.70 -25.39 -13.01
N TRP A 63 13.87 -25.47 -14.04
CA TRP A 63 14.24 -25.24 -15.43
C TRP A 63 13.37 -24.14 -16.02
N LEU A 64 14.00 -23.23 -16.75
CA LEU A 64 13.27 -22.22 -17.52
C LEU A 64 12.51 -22.87 -18.66
N THR A 65 11.35 -22.28 -18.93
CA THR A 65 10.41 -22.64 -20.00
C THR A 65 10.15 -21.47 -20.95
N PHE A 66 10.76 -20.31 -20.67
CA PHE A 66 10.62 -19.03 -21.37
C PHE A 66 12.01 -18.38 -21.45
N ASP A 67 12.23 -17.49 -22.43
CA ASP A 67 13.51 -16.78 -22.58
C ASP A 67 13.51 -15.43 -21.85
N PRO A 68 14.24 -15.29 -20.73
CA PRO A 68 14.24 -14.04 -19.98
C PRO A 68 15.00 -12.89 -20.68
N ASN A 69 15.71 -13.16 -21.78
CA ASN A 69 16.39 -12.14 -22.58
C ASN A 69 15.48 -11.51 -23.62
N SER A 70 14.42 -12.21 -24.04
CA SER A 70 13.48 -11.73 -25.06
C SER A 70 12.48 -10.70 -24.52
N GLY A 71 12.39 -10.57 -23.20
CA GLY A 71 11.39 -9.72 -22.54
C GLY A 71 10.07 -10.43 -22.21
N GLU A 72 10.01 -11.76 -22.36
CA GLU A 72 8.83 -12.56 -22.03
C GLU A 72 8.39 -12.29 -20.58
N TYR A 73 7.09 -12.05 -20.37
CA TYR A 73 6.48 -11.70 -19.08
C TYR A 73 7.06 -10.43 -18.41
N GLY A 74 7.71 -9.56 -19.19
CA GLY A 74 8.38 -8.35 -18.70
C GLY A 74 9.69 -8.64 -17.97
N SER A 75 10.26 -9.84 -18.19
CA SER A 75 11.53 -10.23 -17.60
C SER A 75 12.71 -9.49 -18.24
N HIS A 76 13.75 -9.25 -17.44
CA HIS A 76 14.99 -8.61 -17.91
C HIS A 76 16.15 -8.90 -16.96
N HIS A 77 17.37 -8.64 -17.42
CA HIS A 77 18.58 -8.80 -16.63
C HIS A 77 18.59 -7.91 -15.37
N TYR A 78 19.01 -8.48 -14.24
CA TYR A 78 19.17 -7.79 -12.97
C TYR A 78 20.65 -7.73 -12.57
N GLY A 79 21.21 -6.51 -12.48
CA GLY A 79 22.64 -6.30 -12.25
C GLY A 79 23.10 -6.42 -10.79
N ASN A 80 22.17 -6.47 -9.82
CA ASN A 80 22.50 -6.51 -8.39
C ASN A 80 23.49 -5.40 -7.94
N TYR A 81 23.34 -4.19 -8.50
CA TYR A 81 24.26 -3.06 -8.27
C TYR A 81 24.21 -2.54 -6.83
N GLU A 82 23.04 -2.66 -6.19
CA GLU A 82 22.76 -2.36 -4.80
C GLU A 82 23.32 -3.39 -3.82
N ARG A 83 23.89 -4.50 -4.32
CA ARG A 83 24.41 -5.62 -3.52
C ARG A 83 23.36 -6.21 -2.59
N LEU A 84 22.14 -6.35 -3.11
CA LEU A 84 21.02 -7.00 -2.42
C LEU A 84 21.25 -8.50 -2.24
N LEU A 85 21.78 -9.14 -3.28
CA LEU A 85 22.06 -10.57 -3.34
C LEU A 85 23.56 -10.84 -3.33
N ASP A 86 23.94 -12.10 -3.14
CA ASP A 86 25.34 -12.51 -3.25
C ASP A 86 25.90 -12.16 -4.65
N PRO A 87 27.17 -11.72 -4.72
CA PRO A 87 27.82 -11.51 -6.00
C PRO A 87 27.90 -12.84 -6.77
N LEU A 88 27.80 -12.74 -8.09
CA LEU A 88 27.95 -13.90 -8.97
C LEU A 88 29.35 -14.51 -8.80
N PRO A 89 29.51 -15.85 -8.87
CA PRO A 89 30.81 -16.50 -8.73
C PRO A 89 31.85 -15.92 -9.70
N LEU A 90 32.98 -15.45 -9.17
CA LEU A 90 34.08 -14.86 -9.94
C LEU A 90 34.52 -15.81 -11.07
N GLY A 91 34.68 -15.27 -12.29
CA GLY A 91 35.15 -16.01 -13.46
C GLY A 91 34.12 -16.87 -14.19
N HIS A 92 32.85 -16.90 -13.76
CA HIS A 92 31.81 -17.73 -14.38
C HIS A 92 30.75 -16.90 -15.12
N VAL A 93 31.00 -16.62 -16.42
CA VAL A 93 30.09 -15.89 -17.34
C VAL A 93 28.71 -16.58 -17.50
N ARG A 94 28.56 -17.80 -16.98
CA ARG A 94 27.34 -18.61 -17.11
C ARG A 94 26.24 -18.23 -16.13
N TYR A 95 26.55 -17.53 -15.05
CA TYR A 95 25.53 -17.14 -14.07
C TYR A 95 25.02 -15.74 -14.37
N GLN A 96 23.71 -15.56 -14.42
CA GLN A 96 23.07 -14.27 -14.60
C GLN A 96 21.83 -14.18 -13.71
N TYR A 97 21.61 -13.02 -13.09
CA TYR A 97 20.36 -12.74 -12.42
C TYR A 97 19.38 -12.09 -13.40
N TYR A 98 18.12 -12.49 -13.29
CA TYR A 98 17.00 -11.88 -14.00
C TYR A 98 15.91 -11.52 -13.00
N THR A 99 15.06 -10.58 -13.37
CA THR A 99 13.89 -10.16 -12.59
C THR A 99 12.65 -10.21 -13.46
N VAL A 100 11.49 -10.50 -12.86
CA VAL A 100 10.17 -10.54 -13.51
C VAL A 100 9.11 -9.94 -12.57
N GLY A 101 7.94 -9.58 -13.11
CA GLY A 101 6.84 -8.99 -12.34
C GLY A 101 6.61 -7.50 -12.62
N ASN A 102 7.32 -6.92 -13.60
CA ASN A 102 7.03 -5.58 -14.09
C ASN A 102 5.82 -5.60 -15.03
N ILE A 103 4.62 -5.41 -14.46
CA ILE A 103 3.35 -5.45 -15.21
C ILE A 103 3.12 -4.25 -16.16
N ASN A 104 4.00 -3.23 -16.13
CA ASN A 104 3.93 -2.07 -17.06
C ASN A 104 4.93 -2.17 -18.22
N HIS A 105 5.73 -3.24 -18.28
CA HIS A 105 6.68 -3.42 -19.37
C HIS A 105 5.95 -3.94 -20.61
N ARG A 106 6.28 -3.41 -21.80
CA ARG A 106 5.87 -4.05 -23.06
C ARG A 106 6.59 -5.38 -23.15
N ALA A 107 5.91 -6.45 -22.78
CA ALA A 107 6.43 -7.79 -22.83
C ALA A 107 6.12 -8.42 -24.19
N THR A 108 7.00 -9.31 -24.66
CA THR A 108 6.75 -10.15 -25.84
C THR A 108 5.63 -11.16 -25.59
N GLU A 109 5.50 -11.62 -24.34
CA GLU A 109 4.37 -12.38 -23.82
C GLU A 109 3.83 -11.72 -22.55
N GLU A 110 2.51 -11.53 -22.45
CA GLU A 110 1.89 -10.87 -21.31
C GLU A 110 1.69 -11.83 -20.12
N LEU A 111 1.77 -11.28 -18.91
CA LEU A 111 1.39 -12.01 -17.70
C LEU A 111 -0.12 -12.36 -17.75
N PRO A 112 -0.54 -13.54 -17.24
CA PRO A 112 -1.94 -13.93 -17.25
C PRO A 112 -2.84 -12.90 -16.57
N HIS A 113 -4.10 -12.82 -17.01
CA HIS A 113 -5.07 -11.85 -16.50
C HIS A 113 -5.19 -11.86 -14.98
N TYR A 114 -5.18 -13.03 -14.33
CA TYR A 114 -5.26 -13.13 -12.86
C TYR A 114 -4.02 -12.56 -12.12
N VAL A 115 -2.90 -12.32 -12.82
CA VAL A 115 -1.71 -11.64 -12.28
C VAL A 115 -1.80 -10.14 -12.50
N VAL A 116 -2.39 -9.69 -13.62
CA VAL A 116 -2.49 -8.27 -14.00
C VAL A 116 -3.70 -7.58 -13.38
N ASP A 117 -4.88 -8.21 -13.41
CA ASP A 117 -6.19 -7.67 -13.00
C ASP A 117 -6.37 -7.58 -11.48
N THR A 118 -5.43 -8.17 -10.72
CA THR A 118 -5.35 -7.91 -9.27
C THR A 118 -5.00 -6.44 -8.97
N ARG A 119 -4.52 -5.67 -9.96
CA ARG A 119 -4.16 -4.25 -9.85
C ARG A 119 -5.28 -3.34 -9.33
N ASP A 120 -6.54 -3.58 -9.70
CA ASP A 120 -7.67 -2.72 -9.29
C ASP A 120 -8.10 -2.99 -7.84
N GLU A 121 -7.88 -4.21 -7.36
CA GLU A 121 -8.11 -4.54 -5.96
C GLU A 121 -6.96 -4.09 -5.05
N TYR A 122 -5.74 -4.02 -5.58
CA TYR A 122 -4.49 -3.74 -4.87
C TYR A 122 -3.79 -2.52 -5.45
N ASN A 123 -4.10 -1.34 -4.88
CA ASN A 123 -3.40 -0.09 -5.14
C ASN A 123 -1.98 -0.06 -4.50
N GLU A 124 -1.30 -1.22 -4.53
CA GLU A 124 0.03 -1.49 -3.99
C GLU A 124 1.13 -1.08 -4.98
N GLY A 125 0.76 -0.70 -6.21
CA GLY A 125 1.66 -0.27 -7.27
C GLY A 125 2.44 -1.43 -7.90
N ASN A 126 3.10 -1.17 -9.02
CA ASN A 126 3.91 -2.16 -9.73
C ASN A 126 5.31 -2.30 -9.08
N ILE A 127 5.33 -2.75 -7.83
CA ILE A 127 6.56 -2.81 -7.02
C ILE A 127 7.09 -4.24 -6.82
N ASN A 128 6.25 -5.27 -6.96
CA ASN A 128 6.61 -6.65 -6.64
C ASN A 128 7.43 -7.31 -7.74
N ARG A 129 8.47 -8.06 -7.35
CA ARG A 129 9.37 -8.72 -8.29
C ARG A 129 9.74 -10.12 -7.80
N ILE A 130 10.01 -11.00 -8.76
CA ILE A 130 10.74 -12.24 -8.52
C ILE A 130 12.10 -12.09 -9.19
N ILE A 131 13.16 -12.24 -8.40
CA ILE A 131 14.53 -12.34 -8.92
C ILE A 131 14.91 -13.81 -8.98
N PHE A 132 15.52 -14.26 -10.06
CA PHE A 132 16.01 -15.63 -10.19
C PHE A 132 17.38 -15.66 -10.84
N ARG A 133 18.23 -16.59 -10.41
CA ARG A 133 19.56 -16.81 -10.98
C ARG A 133 19.53 -17.97 -11.95
N VAL A 134 19.98 -17.70 -13.16
CA VAL A 134 20.05 -18.65 -14.25
C VAL A 134 21.49 -19.11 -14.43
N ILE A 135 21.66 -20.41 -14.59
CA ILE A 135 22.90 -21.05 -15.06
C ILE A 135 22.70 -21.33 -16.55
N GLN A 136 23.39 -20.56 -17.39
CA GLN A 136 23.42 -20.77 -18.83
C GLN A 136 24.12 -22.10 -19.15
N SER A 137 23.46 -22.90 -19.98
CA SER A 137 23.95 -24.18 -20.47
C SER A 137 24.03 -24.14 -21.99
N ASN A 138 25.09 -24.71 -22.55
CA ASN A 138 25.26 -24.84 -24.00
C ASN A 138 24.30 -25.87 -24.62
N LEU A 139 23.59 -26.65 -23.80
CA LEU A 139 22.66 -27.72 -24.22
C LEU A 139 21.20 -27.23 -24.35
N GLY A 140 20.99 -25.91 -24.48
CA GLY A 140 19.69 -25.29 -24.77
C GLY A 140 18.76 -25.11 -23.57
N ARG A 141 18.82 -25.99 -22.56
CA ARG A 141 17.96 -25.86 -21.36
C ARG A 141 18.67 -25.09 -20.25
N GLN A 142 18.10 -23.95 -19.88
CA GLN A 142 18.62 -23.09 -18.81
C GLN A 142 18.07 -23.52 -17.44
N ARG A 143 18.95 -23.60 -16.44
CA ARG A 143 18.60 -24.02 -15.07
C ARG A 143 18.52 -22.81 -14.15
N ILE A 144 17.53 -22.79 -13.25
CA ILE A 144 17.47 -21.86 -12.14
C ILE A 144 18.00 -22.54 -10.89
N ASP A 145 18.93 -21.89 -10.18
CA ASP A 145 19.48 -22.40 -8.92
C ASP A 145 19.09 -21.57 -7.69
N GLN A 146 18.69 -20.31 -7.87
CA GLN A 146 18.18 -19.46 -6.80
C GLN A 146 16.96 -18.67 -7.25
N VAL A 147 15.98 -18.54 -6.36
CA VAL A 147 14.75 -17.75 -6.56
C VAL A 147 14.56 -16.87 -5.33
N TYR A 148 14.15 -15.63 -5.55
CA TYR A 148 13.89 -14.63 -4.53
C TYR A 148 12.58 -13.90 -4.82
N ILE A 149 11.82 -13.61 -3.78
CA ILE A 149 10.73 -12.63 -3.83
C ILE A 149 11.21 -11.32 -3.23
N THR A 150 10.81 -10.20 -3.82
CA THR A 150 11.24 -8.87 -3.39
C THR A 150 10.25 -7.78 -3.85
N GLN A 151 10.51 -6.54 -3.47
CA GLN A 151 9.79 -5.37 -3.92
C GLN A 151 10.72 -4.17 -4.09
N HIS A 152 10.29 -3.18 -4.87
CA HIS A 152 10.90 -1.86 -4.86
C HIS A 152 10.50 -1.04 -3.62
N TYR A 153 11.33 -0.06 -3.24
CA TYR A 153 10.95 0.92 -2.22
C TYR A 153 9.68 1.68 -2.61
N ARG A 154 8.83 1.97 -1.61
CA ARG A 154 7.63 2.78 -1.81
C ARG A 154 7.98 4.27 -1.72
N GLY A 155 7.90 5.01 -2.83
CA GLY A 155 8.12 6.48 -2.88
C GLY A 155 9.22 6.94 -3.85
N SER A 156 9.30 8.25 -4.11
CA SER A 156 10.01 8.84 -5.25
C SER A 156 11.54 8.88 -5.16
N GLU A 157 12.13 8.86 -3.96
CA GLU A 157 13.59 9.03 -3.84
C GLU A 157 14.39 7.75 -4.11
N ARG A 158 13.75 6.57 -4.04
CA ARG A 158 14.37 5.26 -4.28
C ARG A 158 13.46 4.27 -5.01
N SER A 159 12.45 4.75 -5.75
CA SER A 159 11.39 3.91 -6.34
C SER A 159 11.87 2.76 -7.21
N ASN A 160 13.10 2.83 -7.74
CA ASN A 160 13.67 1.81 -8.62
C ASN A 160 14.63 0.86 -7.89
N ALA A 161 15.03 1.16 -6.66
CA ALA A 161 15.87 0.29 -5.85
C ALA A 161 15.03 -0.75 -5.13
N TYR A 162 15.58 -1.94 -4.96
CA TYR A 162 14.94 -3.04 -4.26
C TYR A 162 15.08 -2.89 -2.75
N ASP A 163 14.04 -3.29 -2.01
CA ASP A 163 13.99 -3.18 -0.56
C ASP A 163 14.53 -4.47 0.10
N PRO A 164 15.69 -4.43 0.77
CA PRO A 164 16.28 -5.60 1.43
C PRO A 164 15.42 -6.12 2.58
N GLN A 165 14.61 -5.29 3.24
CA GLN A 165 13.76 -5.73 4.36
C GLN A 165 12.63 -6.67 3.91
N TYR A 166 12.30 -6.62 2.63
CA TYR A 166 11.22 -7.37 1.98
C TYR A 166 11.75 -8.34 0.91
N THR A 167 13.05 -8.69 1.00
CA THR A 167 13.67 -9.67 0.10
C THR A 167 13.85 -10.99 0.83
N PHE A 168 13.34 -12.07 0.23
CA PHE A 168 13.39 -13.42 0.78
C PHE A 168 13.79 -14.42 -0.29
N GLN A 169 14.65 -15.37 0.06
CA GLN A 169 14.99 -16.49 -0.81
C GLN A 169 13.87 -17.52 -0.74
N VAL A 170 13.41 -18.03 -1.87
CA VAL A 170 12.39 -19.08 -1.94
C VAL A 170 13.06 -20.41 -2.22
N HIS A 171 12.90 -21.35 -1.30
CA HIS A 171 13.38 -22.71 -1.48
C HIS A 171 12.48 -23.50 -2.44
N VAL A 172 13.06 -24.40 -3.23
CA VAL A 172 12.33 -25.25 -4.20
C VAL A 172 11.19 -26.07 -3.56
N ASN A 173 11.33 -26.46 -2.29
CA ASN A 173 10.28 -27.15 -1.53
C ASN A 173 8.99 -26.32 -1.41
N LEU A 174 9.11 -24.99 -1.25
CA LEU A 174 7.95 -24.10 -1.23
C LEU A 174 7.31 -24.04 -2.61
N LEU A 175 8.10 -23.89 -3.68
CA LEU A 175 7.59 -23.90 -5.05
C LEU A 175 6.81 -25.19 -5.36
N ARG A 176 7.32 -26.36 -4.94
CA ARG A 176 6.60 -27.63 -5.13
C ARG A 176 5.27 -27.67 -4.38
N GLN A 177 5.22 -27.19 -3.14
CA GLN A 177 3.97 -27.08 -2.39
C GLN A 177 2.96 -26.16 -3.09
N ILE A 178 3.42 -25.02 -3.61
CA ILE A 178 2.57 -24.07 -4.35
C ILE A 178 2.05 -24.71 -5.65
N ARG A 179 2.87 -25.49 -6.35
CA ARG A 179 2.48 -26.17 -7.60
C ARG A 179 1.37 -27.21 -7.41
N GLU A 180 1.23 -27.80 -6.21
CA GLU A 180 0.13 -28.73 -5.94
C GLU A 180 -1.25 -28.08 -6.10
N PHE A 181 -1.38 -26.78 -5.79
CA PHE A 181 -2.64 -26.06 -5.89
C PHE A 181 -3.14 -25.94 -7.33
N SER A 182 -2.24 -25.91 -8.31
CA SER A 182 -2.58 -25.83 -9.73
C SER A 182 -3.20 -27.10 -10.28
N SER A 183 -3.04 -28.21 -9.58
CA SER A 183 -3.73 -29.47 -9.90
C SER A 183 -5.19 -29.49 -9.44
N VAL A 184 -5.61 -28.50 -8.64
CA VAL A 184 -6.97 -28.41 -8.11
C VAL A 184 -7.90 -27.91 -9.22
N ARG A 185 -8.83 -28.78 -9.63
CA ARG A 185 -9.87 -28.42 -10.59
C ARG A 185 -10.95 -27.59 -9.90
N ASN A 186 -11.62 -26.74 -10.68
CA ASN A 186 -12.79 -26.00 -10.22
C ASN A 186 -14.02 -26.92 -10.07
N GLN A 187 -13.93 -27.88 -9.17
CA GLN A 187 -14.97 -28.84 -8.83
C GLN A 187 -14.95 -29.02 -7.31
N MET A 188 -16.13 -28.94 -6.68
CA MET A 188 -16.24 -29.00 -5.22
C MET A 188 -15.59 -30.24 -4.60
N ASN A 189 -15.70 -31.40 -5.26
CA ASN A 189 -15.06 -32.63 -4.79
C ASN A 189 -13.53 -32.54 -4.87
N SER A 190 -12.97 -31.89 -5.90
CA SER A 190 -11.53 -31.66 -6.02
C SER A 190 -11.03 -30.73 -4.92
N LEU A 191 -11.75 -29.63 -4.65
CA LEU A 191 -11.42 -28.66 -3.59
C LEU A 191 -11.50 -29.30 -2.21
N ARG A 192 -12.55 -30.07 -1.92
CA ARG A 192 -12.71 -30.81 -0.65
C ARG A 192 -11.61 -31.85 -0.46
N ASN A 193 -11.34 -32.68 -1.47
CA ASN A 193 -10.30 -33.71 -1.38
C ASN A 193 -8.92 -33.09 -1.14
N PHE A 194 -8.62 -31.97 -1.81
CA PHE A 194 -7.36 -31.26 -1.62
C PHE A 194 -7.27 -30.59 -0.25
N ARG A 195 -8.35 -29.93 0.19
CA ARG A 195 -8.51 -29.39 1.54
C ARG A 195 -8.22 -30.45 2.60
N ASP A 196 -8.87 -31.60 2.50
CA ASP A 196 -8.79 -32.67 3.49
C ASP A 196 -7.39 -33.32 3.47
N ARG A 197 -6.79 -33.50 2.28
CA ARG A 197 -5.42 -34.03 2.13
C ARG A 197 -4.37 -33.14 2.79
N LEU A 198 -4.52 -31.83 2.68
CA LEU A 198 -3.60 -30.85 3.30
C LEU A 198 -4.06 -30.41 4.70
N GLU A 199 -5.11 -31.03 5.24
CA GLU A 199 -5.70 -30.73 6.55
C GLU A 199 -6.04 -29.23 6.74
N ILE A 200 -6.51 -28.59 5.66
CA ILE A 200 -6.85 -27.16 5.64
C ILE A 200 -8.18 -26.93 6.37
N ASP A 201 -8.22 -25.98 7.31
CA ASP A 201 -9.40 -25.63 8.09
C ASP A 201 -10.36 -24.69 7.32
N ALA A 202 -10.83 -25.14 6.15
CA ALA A 202 -11.80 -24.41 5.31
C ALA A 202 -13.16 -25.12 5.28
N ASN A 203 -14.25 -24.44 5.64
CA ASN A 203 -15.58 -25.01 5.54
C ASN A 203 -16.12 -24.99 4.09
N ASP A 204 -17.19 -25.72 3.83
CA ASP A 204 -17.73 -25.90 2.47
C ASP A 204 -18.33 -24.62 1.86
N PHE A 205 -18.82 -23.70 2.69
CA PHE A 205 -19.23 -22.37 2.22
C PHE A 205 -18.00 -21.63 1.69
N GLN A 206 -16.87 -21.75 2.39
CA GLN A 206 -15.63 -21.10 1.97
C GLN A 206 -15.08 -21.64 0.65
N LEU A 207 -15.13 -22.96 0.48
CA LEU A 207 -14.73 -23.59 -0.79
C LEU A 207 -15.65 -23.18 -1.95
N ARG A 208 -16.94 -22.97 -1.68
CA ARG A 208 -17.90 -22.49 -2.69
C ARG A 208 -17.59 -21.07 -3.14
N ASP A 209 -17.29 -20.18 -2.20
CA ASP A 209 -16.88 -18.81 -2.55
C ASP A 209 -15.60 -18.81 -3.37
N ILE A 210 -14.59 -19.61 -2.98
CA ILE A 210 -13.34 -19.77 -3.76
C ILE A 210 -13.67 -20.22 -5.19
N SER A 211 -14.47 -21.27 -5.34
CA SER A 211 -14.87 -21.82 -6.64
C SER A 211 -15.59 -20.79 -7.51
N ASN A 212 -16.53 -20.03 -6.93
CA ASN A 212 -17.32 -19.04 -7.65
C ASN A 212 -16.48 -17.83 -8.11
N ILE A 213 -15.50 -17.42 -7.31
CA ILE A 213 -14.74 -16.17 -7.56
C ILE A 213 -13.52 -16.42 -8.43
N TRP A 214 -12.82 -17.53 -8.18
CA TRP A 214 -11.58 -17.85 -8.87
C TRP A 214 -11.81 -18.70 -10.12
N GLY A 215 -13.01 -19.26 -10.30
CA GLY A 215 -13.34 -20.03 -11.49
C GLY A 215 -12.28 -21.11 -11.74
N ASP A 216 -11.77 -21.15 -12.96
CA ASP A 216 -10.77 -22.14 -13.39
C ASP A 216 -9.44 -22.07 -12.63
N VAL A 217 -9.14 -20.95 -11.96
CA VAL A 217 -7.98 -20.80 -11.07
C VAL A 217 -8.35 -20.96 -9.59
N ALA A 218 -9.38 -21.75 -9.25
CA ALA A 218 -9.77 -22.05 -7.87
C ALA A 218 -8.62 -22.55 -6.97
N GLY A 219 -7.62 -23.24 -7.56
CA GLY A 219 -6.39 -23.60 -6.87
C GLY A 219 -5.61 -22.40 -6.31
N LEU A 220 -5.49 -21.32 -7.09
CA LEU A 220 -4.91 -20.05 -6.65
C LEU A 220 -5.73 -19.45 -5.50
N GLY A 221 -7.07 -19.45 -5.60
CA GLY A 221 -7.93 -18.96 -4.52
C GLY A 221 -7.73 -19.72 -3.20
N LEU A 222 -7.57 -21.04 -3.26
CA LEU A 222 -7.29 -21.87 -2.08
C LEU A 222 -5.86 -21.67 -1.54
N PHE A 223 -4.87 -21.47 -2.42
CA PHE A 223 -3.52 -21.11 -2.01
C PHE A 223 -3.50 -19.80 -1.22
N LEU A 224 -4.14 -18.75 -1.76
CA LEU A 224 -4.18 -17.45 -1.13
C LEU A 224 -4.99 -17.47 0.18
N PHE A 225 -6.04 -18.30 0.26
CA PHE A 225 -6.76 -18.57 1.52
C PHE A 225 -5.82 -19.05 2.62
N ILE A 226 -4.98 -20.04 2.33
CA ILE A 226 -4.04 -20.59 3.31
C ILE A 226 -2.99 -19.58 3.73
N VAL A 227 -2.44 -18.85 2.76
CA VAL A 227 -1.35 -17.91 3.03
C VAL A 227 -1.83 -16.69 3.84
N PHE A 228 -3.08 -16.26 3.67
CA PHE A 228 -3.58 -15.03 4.29
C PHE A 228 -4.56 -15.22 5.46
N CYS A 229 -5.18 -16.38 5.63
CA CYS A 229 -6.14 -16.56 6.73
C CYS A 229 -5.44 -16.68 8.09
N GLU A 230 -5.76 -15.75 9.00
CA GLU A 230 -5.21 -15.69 10.37
C GLU A 230 -5.41 -16.97 11.20
N ASN A 231 -6.38 -17.81 10.84
CA ASN A 231 -6.69 -19.08 11.52
C ASN A 231 -6.00 -20.30 10.89
N TYR A 232 -5.04 -20.12 9.98
CA TYR A 232 -4.32 -21.26 9.40
C TYR A 232 -3.47 -21.95 10.48
N SER A 233 -3.89 -23.15 10.90
CA SER A 233 -3.13 -24.02 11.80
C SER A 233 -3.06 -25.42 11.21
N TYR A 234 -1.84 -25.88 10.92
CA TYR A 234 -1.61 -27.26 10.52
C TYR A 234 -2.01 -28.17 11.68
N LYS A 235 -3.08 -28.97 11.54
CA LYS A 235 -3.46 -29.92 12.58
C LYS A 235 -2.30 -30.92 12.73
N ARG A 236 -1.53 -30.82 13.81
CA ARG A 236 -0.50 -31.82 14.13
C ARG A 236 -1.20 -33.18 14.22
N LYS A 237 -0.73 -34.18 13.47
CA LYS A 237 -1.12 -35.59 13.62
C LYS A 237 -1.21 -35.92 15.11
N LYS A 238 -2.42 -36.10 15.62
CA LYS A 238 -2.60 -36.61 16.99
C LYS A 238 -2.01 -38.01 16.99
N GLN A 239 -0.90 -38.23 17.70
CA GLN A 239 -0.48 -39.57 18.04
C GLN A 239 -1.66 -40.29 18.73
N PRO A 240 -1.93 -41.57 18.42
CA PRO A 240 -3.03 -42.28 19.05
C PRO A 240 -2.74 -42.35 20.55
N ARG A 241 -3.58 -41.73 21.38
CA ARG A 241 -3.55 -41.95 22.83
C ARG A 241 -4.01 -43.40 23.09
N PRO A 242 -3.31 -44.15 23.95
CA PRO A 242 -3.81 -45.47 24.35
C PRO A 242 -5.15 -45.32 25.09
N ALA A 243 -6.06 -46.26 24.82
CA ALA A 243 -7.42 -46.23 25.35
C ALA A 243 -7.43 -46.24 26.89
N ALA A 244 -8.22 -45.35 27.48
CA ALA A 244 -8.44 -45.29 28.93
C ALA A 244 -9.34 -46.47 29.38
N PRO A 245 -9.10 -47.06 30.57
CA PRO A 245 -9.86 -48.20 31.04
C PRO A 245 -11.25 -47.79 31.52
N LYS A 246 -12.25 -48.62 31.19
CA LYS A 246 -13.64 -48.51 31.65
C LYS A 246 -13.70 -48.47 33.18
N ARG A 247 -14.39 -47.47 33.74
CA ARG A 247 -14.89 -47.51 35.11
C ARG A 247 -16.38 -47.18 35.16
N THR A 248 -17.05 -48.01 35.93
CA THR A 248 -18.47 -48.20 36.20
C THR A 248 -19.09 -46.97 36.89
N GLN A 249 -20.32 -46.62 36.51
CA GLN A 249 -21.20 -45.69 37.24
C GLN A 249 -21.73 -46.35 38.53
N PRO A 250 -22.16 -45.52 39.49
CA PRO A 250 -23.42 -45.81 40.17
C PRO A 250 -24.42 -44.66 40.12
N ASP A 251 -25.68 -45.09 40.19
CA ASP A 251 -26.94 -44.36 40.05
C ASP A 251 -27.19 -43.28 41.10
N TYR A 252 -27.78 -42.16 40.68
CA TYR A 252 -28.83 -41.51 41.45
C TYR A 252 -29.87 -40.89 40.52
N VAL A 253 -31.12 -41.30 40.74
CA VAL A 253 -32.34 -40.88 40.03
C VAL A 253 -32.87 -39.60 40.66
N VAL A 254 -33.14 -38.58 39.86
CA VAL A 254 -34.12 -37.52 40.21
C VAL A 254 -34.98 -37.23 38.99
N ASN A 255 -36.29 -37.36 39.22
CA ASN A 255 -37.38 -37.27 38.26
C ASN A 255 -37.55 -35.87 37.65
N ILE A 256 -37.89 -35.86 36.37
CA ILE A 256 -38.38 -34.71 35.60
C ILE A 256 -39.84 -34.42 35.98
N PRO A 257 -40.26 -33.14 36.01
CA PRO A 257 -41.57 -32.80 35.50
C PRO A 257 -41.45 -31.83 34.32
N GLU A 258 -42.08 -32.20 33.20
CA GLU A 258 -42.33 -31.31 32.08
C GLU A 258 -43.54 -30.40 32.39
N ARG A 259 -43.45 -29.21 31.76
CA ARG A 259 -44.52 -28.32 31.28
C ARG A 259 -44.94 -27.14 32.16
N GLY A 260 -44.59 -25.97 31.64
CA GLY A 260 -45.26 -24.70 31.89
C GLY A 260 -45.02 -23.76 30.71
N ASN A 261 -45.92 -23.78 29.73
CA ASN A 261 -46.03 -22.79 28.67
C ASN A 261 -46.02 -21.38 29.27
N ASN A 262 -45.16 -20.48 28.78
CA ASN A 262 -45.41 -19.05 28.83
C ASN A 262 -44.83 -18.38 27.58
N HIS A 263 -45.73 -18.15 26.62
CA HIS A 263 -45.59 -17.11 25.61
C HIS A 263 -45.33 -15.78 26.31
N VAL A 264 -44.25 -15.08 25.93
CA VAL A 264 -44.11 -13.65 26.21
C VAL A 264 -44.03 -12.91 24.89
N ASN A 265 -44.95 -11.94 24.80
CA ASN A 265 -45.30 -11.11 23.67
C ASN A 265 -44.11 -10.36 23.07
N ILE A 266 -43.96 -10.51 21.76
CA ILE A 266 -43.32 -9.56 20.86
C ILE A 266 -44.26 -8.34 20.82
N GLY A 267 -43.99 -7.33 21.64
CA GLY A 267 -44.92 -6.20 21.75
C GLY A 267 -44.57 -5.20 22.82
N GLN A 268 -43.33 -4.73 22.88
CA GLN A 268 -43.05 -3.44 23.51
C GLN A 268 -41.94 -2.73 22.74
N PHE A 269 -42.42 -1.90 21.80
CA PHE A 269 -41.66 -0.83 21.17
C PHE A 269 -41.01 0.01 22.28
N CYS A 270 -39.69 -0.10 22.44
CA CYS A 270 -38.90 1.05 22.83
C CYS A 270 -38.72 1.87 21.56
N SER A 271 -39.56 2.90 21.42
CA SER A 271 -39.29 4.06 20.59
C SER A 271 -38.01 4.74 21.11
N ILE A 272 -36.85 4.20 20.71
CA ILE A 272 -35.63 4.98 20.68
C ILE A 272 -35.87 5.99 19.57
N ALA A 273 -36.07 7.23 20.00
CA ALA A 273 -36.12 8.38 19.12
C ALA A 273 -35.04 8.25 18.05
N VAL A 274 -35.43 8.51 16.81
CA VAL A 274 -34.49 8.82 15.74
C VAL A 274 -33.83 10.14 16.16
N GLU A 275 -32.84 10.03 17.04
CA GLU A 275 -31.91 11.11 17.31
C GLU A 275 -30.97 11.19 16.11
N ASP A 276 -30.83 12.39 15.59
CA ASP A 276 -30.07 12.76 14.43
C ASP A 276 -28.57 12.45 14.67
N HIS A 277 -28.08 11.29 14.21
CA HIS A 277 -26.71 10.83 14.44
C HIS A 277 -25.73 11.57 13.50
N ASN A 278 -25.55 12.89 13.66
CA ASN A 278 -24.32 13.53 13.20
C ASN A 278 -23.22 13.27 14.25
N ASN A 279 -22.74 12.04 14.26
CA ASN A 279 -22.28 11.30 15.44
C ASN A 279 -20.84 11.59 15.92
N GLY A 280 -20.33 12.80 15.72
CA GLY A 280 -18.95 13.17 16.07
C GLY A 280 -17.86 12.37 15.33
N ILE A 281 -18.24 11.66 14.26
CA ILE A 281 -17.32 10.95 13.37
C ILE A 281 -16.50 11.99 12.61
N ILE A 282 -15.18 11.85 12.67
CA ILE A 282 -14.26 12.70 11.91
C ILE A 282 -13.70 11.85 10.79
N LEU A 283 -13.82 12.31 9.56
CA LEU A 283 -13.16 11.78 8.37
C LEU A 283 -12.51 12.97 7.66
N LYS A 284 -11.18 13.04 7.66
CA LYS A 284 -10.45 14.18 7.10
C LYS A 284 -9.28 13.72 6.25
N VAL A 285 -9.06 14.41 5.13
CA VAL A 285 -7.83 14.29 4.34
C VAL A 285 -6.87 15.40 4.79
N THR A 286 -5.59 15.07 4.88
CA THR A 286 -4.51 15.98 5.28
C THR A 286 -3.28 15.75 4.39
N VAL A 287 -2.32 16.65 4.49
CA VAL A 287 -1.02 16.58 3.80
C VAL A 287 -0.01 15.89 4.72
N ASN A 288 0.76 14.92 4.20
CA ASN A 288 1.91 14.37 4.92
C ASN A 288 3.21 15.11 4.54
N THR A 289 4.33 14.75 5.19
CA THR A 289 5.64 15.36 4.97
C THR A 289 6.24 15.14 3.57
N CYS A 290 5.60 14.30 2.75
CA CYS A 290 6.03 13.97 1.39
C CYS A 290 5.06 14.47 0.31
N GLY A 291 4.11 15.36 0.63
CA GLY A 291 3.13 15.87 -0.35
C GLY A 291 2.05 14.86 -0.74
N LYS A 292 1.87 13.80 0.04
CA LYS A 292 0.85 12.78 -0.21
C LYS A 292 -0.36 12.96 0.68
N ALA A 293 -1.49 12.47 0.22
CA ALA A 293 -2.73 12.48 0.98
C ALA A 293 -2.61 11.52 2.16
N LYS A 294 -2.94 12.01 3.36
CA LYS A 294 -3.05 11.25 4.61
C LYS A 294 -4.50 11.31 5.08
N ILE A 295 -5.10 10.14 5.27
CA ILE A 295 -6.47 10.01 5.76
C ILE A 295 -6.44 9.90 7.28
N ILE A 296 -7.34 10.62 7.95
CA ILE A 296 -7.54 10.58 9.40
C ILE A 296 -9.00 10.23 9.66
N TRP A 297 -9.23 9.25 10.54
CA TRP A 297 -10.57 8.95 11.04
C TRP A 297 -10.60 8.97 12.58
N LYS A 298 -11.69 9.49 13.15
CA LYS A 298 -11.93 9.43 14.61
C LYS A 298 -13.39 9.09 14.92
N ASN A 299 -13.61 8.53 16.10
CA ASN A 299 -14.92 8.22 16.68
C ASN A 299 -15.83 7.31 15.83
N ILE A 300 -15.27 6.32 15.12
CA ILE A 300 -16.10 5.37 14.36
C ILE A 300 -16.94 4.52 15.33
N PRO A 301 -18.29 4.51 15.19
CA PRO A 301 -19.18 3.74 16.04
C PRO A 301 -18.90 2.24 15.99
N LEU A 302 -19.08 1.56 17.14
CA LEU A 302 -18.90 0.11 17.24
C LEU A 302 -19.84 -0.67 16.31
N VAL A 303 -21.03 -0.13 16.00
CA VAL A 303 -21.97 -0.75 15.05
C VAL A 303 -21.36 -0.88 13.66
N TYR A 304 -20.66 0.16 13.18
CA TYR A 304 -19.97 0.12 11.89
C TYR A 304 -18.75 -0.81 11.92
N LEU A 305 -18.00 -0.84 13.02
CA LEU A 305 -16.84 -1.75 13.14
C LEU A 305 -17.27 -3.22 13.12
N ARG A 306 -18.43 -3.57 13.68
CA ARG A 306 -19.00 -4.93 13.59
C ARG A 306 -19.33 -5.34 12.16
N GLU A 307 -19.78 -4.39 11.33
CA GLU A 307 -20.06 -4.62 9.91
C GLU A 307 -18.78 -4.69 9.04
N LYS A 308 -17.60 -4.45 9.63
CA LYS A 308 -16.32 -4.17 8.95
C LYS A 308 -16.42 -2.96 8.02
N VAL A 309 -15.48 -2.04 8.16
CA VAL A 309 -15.50 -0.79 7.39
C VAL A 309 -14.13 -0.43 6.84
N MET A 310 -14.16 0.41 5.81
CA MET A 310 -12.97 0.93 5.16
C MET A 310 -13.12 2.41 4.85
N VAL A 311 -12.00 3.13 4.87
CA VAL A 311 -11.91 4.51 4.38
C VAL A 311 -11.46 4.48 2.93
N VAL A 312 -12.09 5.30 2.09
CA VAL A 312 -11.88 5.35 0.65
C VAL A 312 -11.67 6.81 0.25
N LEU A 313 -10.61 7.08 -0.50
CA LEU A 313 -10.25 8.40 -1.01
C LEU A 313 -10.78 8.57 -2.44
N TYR A 314 -11.38 9.72 -2.69
CA TYR A 314 -11.95 10.16 -3.95
C TYR A 314 -11.36 11.49 -4.39
N LYS A 315 -11.46 11.78 -5.69
CA LYS A 315 -10.98 13.03 -6.26
C LYS A 315 -11.76 14.25 -5.79
N ASN A 316 -13.09 14.12 -5.68
CA ASN A 316 -14.01 15.15 -5.18
C ASN A 316 -15.35 14.53 -4.79
N ASP A 317 -16.29 15.36 -4.37
CA ASP A 317 -17.63 14.99 -3.91
C ASP A 317 -18.49 14.33 -5.00
N ASN A 318 -18.32 14.74 -6.25
CA ASN A 318 -19.11 14.26 -7.39
C ASN A 318 -18.46 13.07 -8.11
N ASP A 319 -17.21 12.76 -7.79
CA ASP A 319 -16.46 11.69 -8.43
C ASP A 319 -16.69 10.35 -7.73
N ASP A 320 -16.78 9.27 -8.49
CA ASP A 320 -16.89 7.90 -8.00
C ASP A 320 -15.61 7.09 -8.24
N GLU A 321 -14.59 7.69 -8.88
CA GLU A 321 -13.27 7.10 -9.06
C GLU A 321 -12.55 6.97 -7.72
N VAL A 322 -12.18 5.73 -7.37
CA VAL A 322 -11.49 5.41 -6.13
C VAL A 322 -9.99 5.63 -6.30
N LEU A 323 -9.45 6.64 -5.62
CA LEU A 323 -8.02 6.96 -5.64
C LEU A 323 -7.20 6.09 -4.68
N ALA A 324 -7.77 5.73 -3.52
CA ALA A 324 -7.13 4.85 -2.53
C ALA A 324 -8.17 4.26 -1.57
N LYS A 325 -7.87 3.12 -0.94
CA LYS A 325 -8.77 2.48 0.03
C LYS A 325 -8.00 1.77 1.13
N HIS A 326 -8.53 1.75 2.37
CA HIS A 326 -7.90 1.10 3.51
C HIS A 326 -8.93 0.56 4.51
N CYS A 327 -8.84 -0.73 4.85
CA CYS A 327 -9.70 -1.34 5.87
C CYS A 327 -9.25 -0.88 7.27
N ILE A 328 -10.16 -0.33 8.07
CA ILE A 328 -9.80 0.20 9.40
C ILE A 328 -9.83 -0.86 10.51
N GLY A 329 -10.33 -2.07 10.21
CA GLY A 329 -10.45 -3.17 11.17
C GLY A 329 -11.36 -2.80 12.35
N ASN A 330 -10.93 -3.12 13.58
CA ASN A 330 -11.66 -2.78 14.82
C ASN A 330 -11.24 -1.43 15.42
N LYS A 331 -10.52 -0.58 14.67
CA LYS A 331 -9.98 0.69 15.18
C LYS A 331 -11.00 1.82 15.04
N LYS A 332 -11.46 2.36 16.18
CA LYS A 332 -12.35 3.53 16.23
C LYS A 332 -11.71 4.81 15.68
N SER A 333 -10.38 4.89 15.70
CA SER A 333 -9.62 6.07 15.27
C SER A 333 -8.25 5.64 14.75
N GLY A 334 -7.70 6.41 13.83
CA GLY A 334 -6.40 6.13 13.24
C GLY A 334 -6.08 7.02 12.06
N THR A 335 -4.94 6.73 11.43
CA THR A 335 -4.48 7.41 10.23
C THR A 335 -3.98 6.40 9.20
N TYR A 336 -4.03 6.78 7.92
CA TYR A 336 -3.52 5.99 6.81
C TYR A 336 -2.83 6.91 5.81
N GLU A 337 -1.56 6.64 5.54
CA GLU A 337 -0.78 7.37 4.54
C GLU A 337 -0.94 6.71 3.18
N THR A 338 -1.39 7.49 2.19
CA THR A 338 -1.60 7.00 0.83
C THR A 338 -0.34 7.19 -0.03
N SER A 339 -0.31 6.52 -1.19
CA SER A 339 0.67 6.80 -2.24
C SER A 339 0.27 7.94 -3.18
N ILE A 340 -0.91 8.53 -3.00
CA ILE A 340 -1.51 9.51 -3.92
C ILE A 340 -1.03 10.91 -3.52
N SER A 341 -0.49 11.65 -4.49
CA SER A 341 -0.18 13.08 -4.33
C SER A 341 -1.46 13.84 -4.01
N VAL A 342 -1.45 14.65 -2.96
CA VAL A 342 -2.64 15.38 -2.53
C VAL A 342 -2.94 16.57 -3.45
N SER A 343 -4.21 16.83 -3.68
CA SER A 343 -4.72 18.00 -4.37
C SER A 343 -5.97 18.51 -3.67
N ASP A 344 -6.28 19.79 -3.85
CA ASP A 344 -7.56 20.36 -3.42
C ASP A 344 -8.75 19.58 -4.01
N GLY A 345 -9.82 19.47 -3.24
CA GLY A 345 -11.05 18.74 -3.59
C GLY A 345 -11.07 17.29 -3.08
N PHE A 346 -9.92 16.69 -2.74
CA PHE A 346 -9.88 15.29 -2.30
C PHE A 346 -10.81 15.00 -1.12
N GLN A 347 -11.56 13.91 -1.20
CA GLN A 347 -12.56 13.59 -0.19
C GLN A 347 -12.42 12.16 0.31
N VAL A 348 -12.56 11.95 1.62
CA VAL A 348 -12.62 10.62 2.21
C VAL A 348 -14.07 10.23 2.52
N ARG A 349 -14.42 8.99 2.21
CA ARG A 349 -15.72 8.38 2.52
C ARG A 349 -15.52 7.08 3.27
N LEU A 350 -16.41 6.80 4.22
CA LEU A 350 -16.46 5.55 4.96
C LEU A 350 -17.44 4.60 4.26
N HIS A 351 -16.99 3.40 3.95
CA HIS A 351 -17.81 2.37 3.33
C HIS A 351 -17.86 1.11 4.17
N ALA A 352 -19.01 0.42 4.11
CA ALA A 352 -19.10 -0.96 4.55
C ALA A 352 -18.17 -1.83 3.69
N VAL A 353 -17.55 -2.83 4.30
CA VAL A 353 -16.72 -3.80 3.58
C VAL A 353 -17.58 -4.94 3.08
N VAL A 354 -17.62 -5.11 1.76
CA VAL A 354 -18.15 -6.35 1.17
C VAL A 354 -16.99 -7.32 1.08
N THR A 355 -17.05 -8.41 1.85
CA THR A 355 -16.07 -9.48 1.71
C THR A 355 -16.43 -10.24 0.44
N LYS A 356 -15.65 -10.08 -0.63
CA LYS A 356 -15.83 -10.90 -1.82
C LYS A 356 -15.40 -12.34 -1.50
N CYS A 357 -14.24 -12.53 -0.88
CA CYS A 357 -13.79 -13.85 -0.39
C CYS A 357 -12.69 -13.72 0.67
N PHE A 358 -12.83 -14.39 1.81
CA PHE A 358 -11.97 -14.52 3.03
C PHE A 358 -11.07 -13.36 3.50
N PHE A 359 -10.30 -12.75 2.62
CA PHE A 359 -9.34 -11.66 2.87
C PHE A 359 -9.39 -10.54 1.80
N TRP A 360 -10.22 -10.70 0.77
CA TRP A 360 -10.57 -9.69 -0.24
C TRP A 360 -11.80 -8.92 0.22
N SER A 361 -11.61 -7.61 0.31
CA SER A 361 -12.61 -6.66 0.73
C SER A 361 -12.79 -5.65 -0.40
N SER A 362 -14.00 -5.56 -0.92
CA SER A 362 -14.39 -4.50 -1.84
C SER A 362 -15.20 -3.43 -1.12
N ARG A 363 -15.24 -2.26 -1.76
CA ARG A 363 -16.11 -1.16 -1.35
C ARG A 363 -17.58 -1.61 -1.42
N GLY A 364 -18.28 -1.52 -0.29
CA GLY A 364 -19.73 -1.67 -0.22
C GLY A 364 -20.45 -0.33 -0.23
N ARG A 365 -21.65 -0.31 0.36
CA ARG A 365 -22.43 0.91 0.55
C ARG A 365 -21.64 1.99 1.28
N GLU A 366 -21.84 3.25 0.88
CA GLU A 366 -21.34 4.41 1.62
C GLU A 366 -22.11 4.52 2.94
N LEU A 367 -21.39 4.80 4.02
CA LEU A 367 -21.95 4.98 5.36
C LEU A 367 -21.86 6.44 5.81
N GLN A 368 -20.74 7.09 5.51
CA GLN A 368 -20.48 8.46 5.93
C GLN A 368 -19.47 9.11 4.97
N ARG A 369 -19.54 10.44 4.86
CA ARG A 369 -18.65 11.25 4.03
C ARG A 369 -17.99 12.35 4.87
N GLY A 370 -16.71 12.61 4.61
CA GLY A 370 -15.98 13.74 5.16
C GLY A 370 -16.02 14.97 4.23
N PRO A 371 -15.64 16.16 4.71
CA PRO A 371 -15.48 17.33 3.85
C PRO A 371 -14.38 17.11 2.80
N GLU A 372 -14.47 17.86 1.70
CA GLU A 372 -13.37 17.97 0.76
C GLU A 372 -12.15 18.62 1.41
N PHE A 373 -10.97 18.22 0.97
CA PHE A 373 -9.73 18.83 1.36
C PHE A 373 -9.61 20.21 0.73
N GLU A 374 -9.47 21.23 1.58
CA GLU A 374 -9.26 22.61 1.17
C GLU A 374 -7.90 23.10 1.67
N SER A 375 -7.17 23.76 0.78
CA SER A 375 -5.98 24.52 1.13
C SER A 375 -6.30 25.74 2.02
N PRO A 376 -5.29 26.29 2.73
CA PRO A 376 -5.45 27.47 3.57
C PRO A 376 -6.17 28.63 2.88
N LYS A 377 -6.94 29.41 3.65
CA LYS A 377 -7.69 30.55 3.11
C LYS A 377 -6.73 31.68 2.67
N PRO A 378 -7.10 32.45 1.64
CA PRO A 378 -6.31 33.61 1.20
C PRO A 378 -6.18 34.67 2.30
N VAL A 379 -5.01 35.31 2.37
CA VAL A 379 -4.68 36.42 3.27
C VAL A 379 -4.51 37.70 2.46
N ASP A 380 -4.98 38.83 2.98
CA ASP A 380 -4.82 40.14 2.32
C ASP A 380 -3.34 40.55 2.31
N ILE A 381 -2.91 41.15 1.19
CA ILE A 381 -1.59 41.79 1.08
C ILE A 381 -1.73 43.21 1.62
N SER A 382 -0.97 43.52 2.68
CA SER A 382 -1.10 44.78 3.42
C SER A 382 -1.01 45.99 2.50
N ASN A 383 -1.93 46.94 2.64
CA ASN A 383 -2.02 48.17 1.84
C ASN A 383 -2.33 47.97 0.34
N TYR A 384 -2.58 46.74 -0.12
CA TYR A 384 -2.87 46.46 -1.52
C TYR A 384 -4.24 45.79 -1.71
N ASN A 385 -4.86 46.05 -2.86
CA ASN A 385 -6.11 45.41 -3.26
C ASN A 385 -5.86 44.01 -3.85
N ALA A 386 -5.08 43.19 -3.13
CA ALA A 386 -4.68 41.86 -3.54
C ALA A 386 -4.61 40.88 -2.35
N LYS A 387 -4.69 39.58 -2.63
CA LYS A 387 -4.60 38.51 -1.62
C LYS A 387 -3.60 37.45 -2.05
N LEU A 388 -2.93 36.82 -1.09
CA LEU A 388 -2.03 35.70 -1.26
C LEU A 388 -2.66 34.42 -0.69
N GLN A 389 -2.56 33.31 -1.42
CA GLN A 389 -3.02 31.99 -0.96
C GLN A 389 -1.96 30.92 -1.24
N LEU A 390 -1.70 30.10 -0.22
CA LEU A 390 -1.00 28.83 -0.36
C LEU A 390 -2.00 27.76 -0.77
N PHE A 391 -1.71 27.02 -1.84
CA PHE A 391 -2.52 25.88 -2.24
C PHE A 391 -1.66 24.68 -2.64
N VAL A 392 -2.28 23.50 -2.74
CA VAL A 392 -1.59 22.29 -3.18
C VAL A 392 -2.16 21.76 -4.49
N GLU A 393 -1.25 21.35 -5.36
CA GLU A 393 -1.57 20.66 -6.60
C GLU A 393 -0.54 19.56 -6.82
N ASP A 394 -1.01 18.32 -6.99
CA ASP A 394 -0.15 17.15 -7.20
C ASP A 394 0.99 17.04 -6.17
N GLY A 395 0.66 17.27 -4.90
CA GLY A 395 1.61 17.17 -3.79
C GLY A 395 2.64 18.29 -3.73
N LYS A 396 2.51 19.33 -4.56
CA LYS A 396 3.40 20.49 -4.59
C LYS A 396 2.74 21.70 -3.97
N ALA A 397 3.51 22.43 -3.16
CA ALA A 397 3.10 23.71 -2.63
C ALA A 397 3.11 24.74 -3.77
N CYS A 398 2.00 25.44 -3.96
CA CYS A 398 1.80 26.41 -5.01
C CYS A 398 1.34 27.74 -4.41
N ALA A 399 1.60 28.83 -5.13
CA ALA A 399 1.20 30.16 -4.72
C ALA A 399 0.15 30.71 -5.68
N ARG A 400 -0.88 31.31 -5.12
CA ARG A 400 -1.94 32.00 -5.87
C ARG A 400 -2.08 33.42 -5.37
N ILE A 401 -2.18 34.37 -6.30
CA ILE A 401 -2.43 35.77 -6.03
C ILE A 401 -3.77 36.16 -6.66
N TYR A 402 -4.63 36.76 -5.85
CA TYR A 402 -5.89 37.35 -6.27
C TYR A 402 -5.70 38.87 -6.35
N VAL A 403 -5.83 39.46 -7.52
CA VAL A 403 -5.71 40.92 -7.72
C VAL A 403 -7.09 41.47 -8.05
N LYS A 404 -7.61 42.44 -7.28
CA LYS A 404 -8.89 43.07 -7.64
C LYS A 404 -8.77 43.72 -9.01
N LYS A 405 -9.80 43.59 -9.85
CA LYS A 405 -9.81 44.19 -11.19
C LYS A 405 -9.72 45.73 -11.17
N THR A 406 -10.02 46.36 -10.03
CA THR A 406 -9.85 47.81 -9.81
C THR A 406 -8.40 48.23 -9.52
N PHE A 407 -7.49 47.29 -9.28
CA PHE A 407 -6.06 47.58 -9.03
C PHE A 407 -5.27 47.44 -10.33
N TYR A 408 -5.40 48.41 -11.23
CA TYR A 408 -4.86 48.34 -12.60
C TYR A 408 -3.33 48.49 -12.66
N GLU A 409 -2.71 49.21 -11.72
CA GLU A 409 -1.27 49.47 -11.70
C GLU A 409 -0.45 48.36 -11.00
N TRP A 410 -1.09 47.26 -10.63
CA TRP A 410 -0.49 46.22 -9.79
C TRP A 410 0.82 45.66 -10.35
N MET A 411 0.98 45.55 -11.67
CA MET A 411 2.23 45.09 -12.28
C MET A 411 3.41 46.05 -12.05
N SER A 412 3.14 47.35 -11.94
CA SER A 412 4.14 48.37 -11.64
C SER A 412 4.48 48.35 -10.15
N GLU A 413 3.46 48.33 -9.29
CA GLU A 413 3.63 48.26 -7.83
C GLU A 413 4.37 46.98 -7.40
N PHE A 414 4.11 45.85 -8.08
CA PHE A 414 4.69 44.54 -7.79
C PHE A 414 5.88 44.19 -8.71
N GLU A 415 6.49 45.18 -9.37
CA GLU A 415 7.56 44.93 -10.36
C GLU A 415 8.75 44.17 -9.75
N LYS A 416 9.11 44.53 -8.52
CA LYS A 416 10.23 43.95 -7.75
C LYS A 416 9.76 43.13 -6.56
N SER A 417 8.50 42.67 -6.55
CA SER A 417 8.00 41.81 -5.49
C SER A 417 8.12 40.33 -5.86
N TRP A 418 8.31 39.49 -4.84
CA TRP A 418 8.41 38.05 -5.01
C TRP A 418 7.66 37.32 -3.91
N VAL A 419 7.33 36.06 -4.20
CA VAL A 419 6.80 35.13 -3.21
C VAL A 419 7.91 34.14 -2.87
N GLY A 420 8.29 34.10 -1.59
CA GLY A 420 9.23 33.12 -1.04
C GLY A 420 8.48 31.94 -0.44
N PHE A 421 9.03 30.73 -0.60
CA PHE A 421 8.52 29.51 0.02
C PHE A 421 9.41 29.07 1.18
N TYR A 422 8.78 28.63 2.27
CA TYR A 422 9.43 28.28 3.53
C TYR A 422 8.98 26.90 3.98
N SER A 423 9.94 26.05 4.34
CA SER A 423 9.69 24.72 4.92
C SER A 423 9.07 24.76 6.32
N SER A 424 9.13 25.92 6.99
CA SER A 424 8.50 26.14 8.30
C SER A 424 8.12 27.61 8.45
N ALA A 425 6.97 27.87 9.06
CA ALA A 425 6.53 29.20 9.46
C ALA A 425 7.48 29.89 10.45
N HIS A 426 8.36 29.15 11.13
CA HIS A 426 9.33 29.72 12.09
C HIS A 426 10.59 30.31 11.44
N LYS A 427 10.77 30.16 10.13
CA LYS A 427 11.92 30.73 9.42
C LYS A 427 11.84 32.27 9.36
N ALA A 428 12.99 32.92 9.43
CA ALA A 428 13.11 34.34 9.15
C ALA A 428 12.79 34.63 7.67
N THR A 429 12.26 35.81 7.37
CA THR A 429 11.80 36.18 6.01
C THR A 429 12.95 36.19 4.99
N GLY A 430 14.18 36.55 5.38
CA GLY A 430 15.35 36.39 4.50
C GLY A 430 15.79 34.94 4.24
N SER A 431 15.23 33.96 4.96
CA SER A 431 15.66 32.54 4.94
C SER A 431 14.70 31.62 4.16
N TYR A 432 14.08 32.13 3.08
CA TYR A 432 13.37 31.27 2.14
C TYR A 432 14.33 30.27 1.49
N GLU A 433 13.82 29.13 1.02
CA GLU A 433 14.69 28.18 0.30
C GLU A 433 15.20 28.88 -0.96
N TRP A 434 16.50 29.10 -1.10
CA TRP A 434 17.06 30.00 -2.12
C TRP A 434 16.71 29.59 -3.57
N TRP A 435 16.27 28.35 -3.77
CA TRP A 435 15.78 27.79 -5.02
C TRP A 435 14.25 27.71 -5.16
N GLN A 436 13.46 28.17 -4.18
CA GLN A 436 11.98 28.14 -4.15
C GLN A 436 11.41 29.53 -3.86
N TRP A 437 11.55 30.42 -4.82
CA TRP A 437 10.88 31.72 -4.83
C TRP A 437 10.56 32.13 -6.26
N GLN A 438 9.62 33.05 -6.43
CA GLN A 438 9.27 33.52 -7.76
C GLN A 438 8.81 34.98 -7.74
N TRP A 439 9.38 35.78 -8.66
CA TRP A 439 8.87 37.10 -9.00
C TRP A 439 7.37 37.06 -9.33
N VAL A 440 6.60 37.94 -8.70
CA VAL A 440 5.14 37.99 -8.86
C VAL A 440 4.72 38.20 -10.31
N ARG A 441 5.45 39.06 -11.05
CA ARG A 441 5.24 39.28 -12.50
C ARG A 441 5.40 38.04 -13.39
N LYS A 442 5.95 36.94 -12.87
CA LYS A 442 6.12 35.68 -13.61
C LYS A 442 5.01 34.67 -13.32
N PHE A 443 4.08 34.98 -12.40
CA PHE A 443 2.91 34.15 -12.15
C PHE A 443 2.04 34.13 -13.41
N LYS A 444 1.48 32.96 -13.71
CA LYS A 444 0.66 32.77 -14.91
C LYS A 444 -0.79 33.05 -14.56
N GLN A 445 -1.47 33.83 -15.40
CA GLN A 445 -2.89 34.09 -15.21
C GLN A 445 -3.69 32.79 -15.34
N ASN A 446 -4.58 32.53 -14.39
CA ASN A 446 -5.51 31.42 -14.43
C ASN A 446 -6.93 31.95 -14.72
N VAL A 447 -7.32 31.88 -15.99
CA VAL A 447 -8.62 32.39 -16.49
C VAL A 447 -9.79 31.56 -15.96
N SER A 448 -9.57 30.29 -15.59
CA SER A 448 -10.64 29.40 -15.13
C SER A 448 -11.17 29.71 -13.73
N LEU A 449 -10.36 30.42 -12.91
CA LEU A 449 -10.71 30.84 -11.55
C LEU A 449 -11.07 32.32 -11.46
N GLU A 450 -11.15 33.02 -12.60
CA GLU A 450 -11.55 34.41 -12.60
C GLU A 450 -13.00 34.58 -12.16
N ASN A 451 -13.24 35.66 -11.43
CA ASN A 451 -14.58 36.09 -11.09
C ASN A 451 -14.76 37.56 -11.49
N SER A 452 -15.96 38.11 -11.29
CA SER A 452 -16.31 39.51 -11.52
C SER A 452 -15.39 40.49 -10.79
N SER A 453 -14.82 40.09 -9.64
CA SER A 453 -14.07 40.99 -8.76
C SER A 453 -12.54 40.84 -8.83
N TYR A 454 -12.01 39.66 -9.18
CA TYR A 454 -10.59 39.36 -9.11
C TYR A 454 -10.06 38.69 -10.38
N SER A 455 -8.83 39.05 -10.76
CA SER A 455 -7.98 38.27 -11.65
C SER A 455 -7.04 37.40 -10.81
N VAL A 456 -6.85 36.15 -11.24
CA VAL A 456 -6.11 35.14 -10.48
C VAL A 456 -4.81 34.79 -11.20
N TYR A 457 -3.71 34.78 -10.47
CA TYR A 457 -2.38 34.44 -10.98
C TYR A 457 -1.76 33.33 -10.12
N GLU A 458 -1.15 32.33 -10.75
CA GLU A 458 -0.62 31.15 -10.06
C GLU A 458 0.83 30.87 -10.42
N TYR A 459 1.53 30.30 -9.46
CA TYR A 459 2.86 29.75 -9.62
C TYR A 459 2.93 28.37 -8.98
N ARG A 460 3.38 27.39 -9.78
CA ARG A 460 3.63 26.01 -9.36
C ARG A 460 5.09 25.87 -8.98
N SER A 461 5.37 25.71 -7.70
CA SER A 461 6.72 25.48 -7.20
C SER A 461 7.07 23.99 -7.27
N SER A 462 8.36 23.66 -7.19
CA SER A 462 8.81 22.27 -7.08
C SER A 462 8.84 21.78 -5.63
N MET A 463 8.59 22.69 -4.67
CA MET A 463 8.53 22.42 -3.25
C MET A 463 7.39 21.46 -2.91
N THR A 464 7.71 20.44 -2.13
CA THR A 464 6.74 19.47 -1.63
C THR A 464 5.82 20.13 -0.60
N ALA A 465 4.50 19.92 -0.74
CA ALA A 465 3.54 20.34 0.28
C ALA A 465 3.74 19.49 1.54
N ALA A 466 3.82 20.14 2.69
CA ALA A 466 4.01 19.48 3.99
C ALA A 466 3.41 20.35 5.10
N PRO A 467 3.09 19.77 6.26
CA PRO A 467 2.72 20.57 7.42
C PRO A 467 3.82 21.59 7.76
N GLY A 468 3.41 22.79 8.19
CA GLY A 468 4.33 23.89 8.49
C GLY A 468 4.86 24.66 7.28
N VAL A 469 4.66 24.18 6.04
CA VAL A 469 5.02 24.95 4.83
C VAL A 469 4.20 26.23 4.74
N GLN A 470 4.87 27.33 4.41
CA GLN A 470 4.29 28.67 4.32
C GLN A 470 4.84 29.39 3.09
N ILE A 471 4.06 30.32 2.55
CA ILE A 471 4.56 31.31 1.59
C ILE A 471 4.39 32.71 2.13
N ARG A 472 5.30 33.60 1.72
CA ARG A 472 5.27 35.02 2.09
C ARG A 472 5.42 35.90 0.87
N PHE A 473 4.66 36.98 0.83
CA PHE A 473 4.82 38.03 -0.17
C PHE A 473 5.78 39.09 0.36
N ILE A 474 6.78 39.43 -0.44
CA ILE A 474 7.80 40.42 -0.09
C ILE A 474 7.82 41.48 -1.19
N LEU A 475 7.63 42.74 -0.80
CA LEU A 475 7.63 43.88 -1.73
C LEU A 475 9.06 44.36 -2.02
N GLN A 476 9.84 44.63 -0.97
CA GLN A 476 11.23 45.05 -1.05
C GLN A 476 11.93 44.82 0.31
N GLY A 477 13.19 44.37 0.32
CA GLY A 477 13.94 44.12 1.55
C GLY A 477 13.66 42.76 2.19
N GLU A 478 13.52 42.72 3.52
CA GLU A 478 13.32 41.47 4.30
C GLU A 478 12.02 41.47 5.13
N GLU A 479 11.12 42.43 4.94
CA GLU A 479 9.81 42.45 5.61
C GLU A 479 8.75 41.78 4.71
N ASP A 480 7.87 40.96 5.31
CA ASP A 480 6.76 40.33 4.61
C ASP A 480 5.48 41.15 4.73
N GLU A 481 4.84 41.44 3.60
CA GLU A 481 3.56 42.18 3.53
C GLU A 481 2.35 41.25 3.71
N ALA A 482 2.56 39.95 3.52
CA ALA A 482 1.59 38.89 3.79
C ALA A 482 2.28 37.56 4.07
N SER A 483 1.78 36.84 5.07
CA SER A 483 2.18 35.49 5.44
C SER A 483 0.97 34.57 5.46
N THR A 484 0.99 33.46 4.72
CA THR A 484 -0.14 32.51 4.71
C THR A 484 -0.14 31.62 5.95
N PRO A 485 -1.30 31.09 6.39
CA PRO A 485 -1.31 29.93 7.28
C PRO A 485 -0.61 28.74 6.60
N SER A 486 -0.05 27.83 7.40
CA SER A 486 0.47 26.55 6.92
C SER A 486 -0.60 25.46 6.96
N TRP A 487 -0.38 24.34 6.27
CA TRP A 487 -1.15 23.13 6.56
C TRP A 487 -0.88 22.68 8.00
N GLU A 488 -1.94 22.35 8.75
CA GLU A 488 -1.85 21.94 10.14
C GLU A 488 -1.33 20.50 10.30
N GLU A 489 -0.52 20.27 11.33
CA GLU A 489 -0.30 18.92 11.85
C GLU A 489 -1.51 18.50 12.69
N VAL A 490 -2.31 17.58 12.17
CA VAL A 490 -3.42 16.98 12.92
C VAL A 490 -2.97 15.64 13.48
N PHE A 491 -2.83 15.56 14.81
CA PHE A 491 -2.53 14.35 15.57
C PHE A 491 -3.80 13.53 15.87
#